data_AF-A0A8S4PE62-F1
#
_entry.id   AF-A0A8S4PE62-F1
#
_cell.length_a   1.000
_cell.length_b   1.000
_cell.length_c   1.000
_cell.angle_alpha   90.00
_cell.angle_beta   90.00
_cell.angle_gamma   90.00
#
_symmetry.space_group_name_H-M   'P 1'
#
loop_
_entity.id
_entity.type
_entity.pdbx_description
1 polymer ?
#
loop_
_entity_poly.entity_id
_entity_poly.type
_entity_poly.pdbx_seq_one_letter_code
_entity_poly.pdbx_strand_id
1 'polypeptide(L)'
;MVVFVDKCIYFKKIGQLEDVQRRLPHSLDSDVLMANCSWEYIVLWNKDPEVVSSLLHSVEYLQCIQNAVLQHGVCIMMWNMFLKKKLMTTAQLIEKVGKAPKDRLCRRDVGLSDIGLVKFVETMCEFLKTMMQVGHQDITTFSVNNANCNVSEIPIFNIEDMWQTIKGPTPLAELAVDQRETNYGLLLHHFHLTVVLNAILEFTMKSVKPISLFDAKGKAAFFKELHSHPLLPTARTTDSSVRDIRKQFMKRVIANAVQTLRDPDEKSVDNTSLKSKEQPHIKWPSLMQTLAEDFGLDQDELTRHHVLELYSIAEDKLAEEILLAVSDNAVMGSQLLLLAGQRVAHFMLKCDPPGCTEMLANMSPTLSTWIRQLDFSTLHCANPPLSDTATLMGHVVNQLAEGHSEYNLAIALVEVVQGLM
;
A
#
# COMPACT_ATOMS: atom_id res chain seq x y z
N MET A 1 -17.56 -19.22 28.25
CA MET A 1 -16.67 -18.06 27.98
C MET A 1 -17.42 -16.86 27.39
N VAL A 2 -18.30 -17.03 26.39
CA VAL A 2 -19.09 -15.94 25.76
C VAL A 2 -19.86 -15.07 26.77
N VAL A 3 -20.45 -15.67 27.81
CA VAL A 3 -21.17 -14.92 28.88
C VAL A 3 -20.22 -14.23 29.88
N PHE A 4 -18.94 -14.61 29.90
CA PHE A 4 -17.94 -14.11 30.85
C PHE A 4 -17.27 -12.83 30.31
N VAL A 5 -16.95 -12.78 29.02
CA VAL A 5 -16.34 -11.59 28.38
C VAL A 5 -17.28 -10.38 28.42
N ASP A 6 -18.56 -10.56 28.12
CA ASP A 6 -19.59 -9.51 28.23
C ASP A 6 -19.78 -8.97 29.66
N LYS A 7 -19.45 -9.75 30.68
CA LYS A 7 -19.55 -9.34 32.10
C LYS A 7 -18.22 -8.82 32.67
N CYS A 8 -17.08 -9.12 32.05
CA CYS A 8 -15.77 -8.66 32.50
C CYS A 8 -15.53 -7.16 32.28
N ILE A 9 -16.26 -6.53 31.35
CA ILE A 9 -16.18 -5.08 31.07
C ILE A 9 -16.63 -4.22 32.28
N TYR A 10 -17.25 -4.82 33.31
CA TYR A 10 -17.74 -4.13 34.51
C TYR A 10 -16.90 -4.31 35.79
N PHE A 11 -15.70 -4.90 35.74
CA PHE A 11 -14.84 -4.99 36.94
C PHE A 11 -14.17 -3.65 37.28
N LYS A 12 -14.90 -2.81 38.01
CA LYS A 12 -14.48 -1.45 38.45
C LYS A 12 -13.41 -1.42 39.57
N LYS A 13 -12.78 -2.54 39.96
CA LYS A 13 -11.73 -2.56 41.01
C LYS A 13 -10.61 -3.56 40.68
N ILE A 14 -9.37 -3.06 40.63
CA ILE A 14 -8.13 -3.81 40.36
C ILE A 14 -8.00 -5.08 41.23
N GLY A 15 -8.39 -5.00 42.51
CA GLY A 15 -8.33 -6.16 43.42
C GLY A 15 -9.29 -7.32 43.08
N GLN A 16 -10.37 -7.07 42.32
CA GLN A 16 -11.27 -8.15 41.89
C GLN A 16 -10.74 -8.88 40.66
N LEU A 17 -9.98 -8.19 39.80
CA LEU A 17 -9.40 -8.79 38.59
C LEU A 17 -8.30 -9.79 38.95
N GLU A 18 -7.43 -9.46 39.91
CA GLU A 18 -6.40 -10.38 40.41
C GLU A 18 -7.01 -11.65 41.03
N ASP A 19 -8.11 -11.51 41.77
CA ASP A 19 -8.82 -12.65 42.36
C ASP A 19 -9.48 -13.52 41.29
N VAL A 20 -9.99 -12.94 40.19
CA VAL A 20 -10.53 -13.69 39.06
C VAL A 20 -9.40 -14.39 38.30
N GLN A 21 -8.27 -13.73 38.06
CA GLN A 21 -7.08 -14.32 37.43
C GLN A 21 -6.54 -15.52 38.22
N ARG A 22 -6.50 -15.43 39.56
CA ARG A 22 -6.11 -16.57 40.40
C ARG A 22 -7.08 -17.76 40.31
N ARG A 23 -8.36 -17.51 40.04
CA ARG A 23 -9.40 -18.55 39.95
C ARG A 23 -9.56 -19.14 38.55
N LEU A 24 -9.21 -18.37 37.53
CA LEU A 24 -9.36 -18.71 36.11
C LEU A 24 -8.05 -18.50 35.34
N PRO A 25 -6.94 -19.15 35.76
CA PRO A 25 -5.62 -18.87 35.22
C PRO A 25 -5.45 -19.30 33.76
N HIS A 26 -6.23 -20.26 33.26
CA HIS A 26 -6.11 -20.75 31.89
C HIS A 26 -7.06 -20.01 30.94
N SER A 27 -8.26 -19.71 31.40
CA SER A 27 -9.25 -18.91 30.69
C SER A 27 -8.83 -17.43 30.56
N LEU A 28 -8.02 -16.93 31.50
CA LEU A 28 -7.44 -15.59 31.47
C LEU A 28 -5.96 -15.59 31.10
N ASP A 29 -5.47 -16.69 30.52
CA ASP A 29 -4.19 -16.67 29.82
C ASP A 29 -4.21 -15.57 28.75
N SER A 30 -3.09 -14.85 28.63
CA SER A 30 -3.03 -13.64 27.80
C SER A 30 -3.41 -13.94 26.35
N ASP A 31 -2.85 -14.99 25.76
CA ASP A 31 -3.06 -15.31 24.35
C ASP A 31 -4.47 -15.83 24.09
N VAL A 32 -5.01 -16.64 25.01
CA VAL A 32 -6.40 -17.10 24.97
C VAL A 32 -7.37 -15.92 25.06
N LEU A 33 -7.10 -14.95 25.95
CA LEU A 33 -7.93 -13.77 26.11
C LEU A 33 -7.88 -12.88 24.87
N MET A 34 -6.69 -12.62 24.31
CA MET A 34 -6.53 -11.81 23.10
C MET A 34 -7.22 -12.47 21.89
N ALA A 35 -7.12 -13.80 21.75
CA ALA A 35 -7.83 -14.56 20.73
C ALA A 35 -9.35 -14.40 20.84
N ASN A 36 -9.90 -14.56 22.05
CA ASN A 36 -11.34 -14.39 22.27
C ASN A 36 -11.79 -12.94 22.06
N CYS A 37 -11.03 -11.94 22.52
CA CYS A 37 -11.33 -10.53 22.26
C CYS A 37 -11.36 -10.25 20.75
N SER A 38 -10.32 -10.66 20.02
CA SER A 38 -10.27 -10.55 18.56
C SER A 38 -11.50 -11.15 17.89
N TRP A 39 -11.88 -12.36 18.31
CA TRP A 39 -13.04 -13.09 17.79
C TRP A 39 -14.37 -12.39 18.05
N GLU A 40 -14.62 -11.94 19.28
CA GLU A 40 -15.87 -11.24 19.62
C GLU A 40 -15.99 -9.93 18.83
N TYR A 41 -14.89 -9.18 18.66
CA TYR A 41 -14.90 -7.95 17.86
C TYR A 41 -15.20 -8.20 16.38
N ILE A 42 -14.69 -9.27 15.76
CA ILE A 42 -15.06 -9.58 14.37
C ILE A 42 -16.49 -10.11 14.25
N VAL A 43 -16.99 -10.82 15.26
CA VAL A 43 -18.40 -11.24 15.32
C VAL A 43 -19.32 -10.03 15.44
N LEU A 44 -18.97 -9.03 16.26
CA LEU A 44 -19.68 -7.76 16.36
C LEU A 44 -19.69 -7.01 15.03
N TRP A 45 -18.52 -6.89 14.38
CA TRP A 45 -18.44 -6.30 13.05
C TRP A 45 -19.25 -7.07 12.01
N ASN A 46 -19.29 -8.40 12.07
CA ASN A 46 -20.10 -9.18 11.12
C ASN A 46 -21.61 -8.96 11.31
N LYS A 47 -22.07 -8.67 12.54
CA LYS A 47 -23.47 -8.31 12.83
C LYS A 47 -23.81 -6.90 12.36
N ASP A 48 -22.90 -5.94 12.55
CA ASP A 48 -23.03 -4.56 12.09
C ASP A 48 -21.74 -4.07 11.39
N PRO A 49 -21.61 -4.31 10.06
CA PRO A 49 -20.38 -4.01 9.33
C PRO A 49 -20.04 -2.53 9.19
N GLU A 50 -20.99 -1.62 9.49
CA GLU A 50 -20.76 -0.18 9.44
C GLU A 50 -19.92 0.32 10.62
N VAL A 51 -19.86 -0.43 11.72
CA VAL A 51 -19.01 -0.13 12.88
C VAL A 51 -17.58 -0.60 12.60
N VAL A 52 -16.86 0.16 11.78
CA VAL A 52 -15.52 -0.24 11.32
C VAL A 52 -14.49 -0.32 12.46
N SER A 53 -14.69 0.42 13.54
CA SER A 53 -13.84 0.32 14.73
C SER A 53 -13.82 -1.11 15.29
N SER A 54 -14.92 -1.87 15.21
CA SER A 54 -14.94 -3.27 15.66
C SER A 54 -13.98 -4.16 14.86
N LEU A 55 -13.89 -3.99 13.54
CA LEU A 55 -12.93 -4.73 12.73
C LEU A 55 -11.48 -4.32 13.05
N LEU A 56 -11.23 -3.03 13.24
CA LEU A 56 -9.90 -2.53 13.62
C LEU A 56 -9.44 -3.14 14.95
N HIS A 57 -10.25 -3.04 16.01
CA HIS A 57 -9.93 -3.63 17.31
C HIS A 57 -9.73 -5.14 17.21
N SER A 58 -10.53 -5.84 16.39
CA SER A 58 -10.33 -7.28 16.15
C SER A 58 -8.92 -7.60 15.66
N VAL A 59 -8.41 -6.84 14.69
CA VAL A 59 -7.04 -7.00 14.18
C VAL A 59 -5.99 -6.54 15.20
N GLU A 60 -6.24 -5.48 15.97
CA GLU A 60 -5.32 -5.04 17.03
C GLU A 60 -5.15 -6.11 18.11
N TYR A 61 -6.25 -6.72 18.58
CA TYR A 61 -6.20 -7.83 19.53
C TYR A 61 -5.54 -9.07 18.93
N LEU A 62 -5.79 -9.36 17.65
CA LEU A 62 -5.13 -10.45 16.92
C LEU A 62 -3.61 -10.26 16.94
N GLN A 63 -3.13 -9.04 16.69
CA GLN A 63 -1.70 -8.70 16.70
C GLN A 63 -1.05 -8.79 18.09
N CYS A 64 -1.84 -8.80 19.16
CA CYS A 64 -1.34 -8.96 20.53
C CYS A 64 -1.15 -10.43 20.97
N ILE A 65 -1.62 -11.41 20.18
CA ILE A 65 -1.38 -12.83 20.44
C ILE A 65 0.10 -13.14 20.20
N GLN A 66 0.78 -13.71 21.19
CA GLN A 66 2.22 -13.99 21.14
C GLN A 66 2.53 -15.36 20.53
N ASN A 67 1.71 -16.37 20.82
CA ASN A 67 1.87 -17.70 20.24
C ASN A 67 1.50 -17.70 18.75
N ALA A 68 2.48 -17.95 17.88
CA ALA A 68 2.31 -17.90 16.43
C ALA A 68 1.29 -18.92 15.90
N VAL A 69 1.27 -20.15 16.45
CA VAL A 69 0.34 -21.21 16.04
C VAL A 69 -1.11 -20.80 16.31
N LEU A 70 -1.37 -20.29 17.51
CA LEU A 70 -2.69 -19.78 17.87
C LEU A 70 -3.08 -18.57 17.01
N GLN A 71 -2.17 -17.59 16.86
CA GLN A 71 -2.42 -16.38 16.08
C GLN A 71 -2.75 -16.73 14.62
N HIS A 72 -1.98 -17.63 14.01
CA HIS A 72 -2.21 -18.15 12.67
C HIS A 72 -3.57 -18.83 12.54
N GLY A 73 -3.90 -19.70 13.49
CA GLY A 73 -5.19 -20.38 13.54
C GLY A 73 -6.37 -19.42 13.57
N VAL A 74 -6.31 -18.42 14.45
CA VAL A 74 -7.34 -17.38 14.54
C VAL A 74 -7.43 -16.60 13.21
N CYS A 75 -6.29 -16.26 12.59
CA CYS A 75 -6.27 -15.61 11.28
C CYS A 75 -7.03 -16.45 10.23
N ILE A 76 -6.76 -17.76 10.12
CA ILE A 76 -7.43 -18.63 9.15
C ILE A 76 -8.94 -18.69 9.39
N MET A 77 -9.35 -18.85 10.65
CA MET A 77 -10.76 -18.91 11.01
C MET A 77 -11.47 -17.60 10.65
N MET A 78 -10.87 -16.44 10.98
CA MET A 78 -11.39 -15.12 10.62
C MET A 78 -11.52 -14.94 9.11
N TRP A 79 -10.49 -15.35 8.36
CA TRP A 79 -10.50 -15.30 6.90
C TRP A 79 -11.67 -16.10 6.32
N ASN A 80 -11.79 -17.37 6.70
CA ASN A 80 -12.78 -18.27 6.13
C ASN A 80 -14.22 -17.91 6.54
N MET A 81 -14.42 -17.46 7.77
CA MET A 81 -15.78 -17.23 8.31
C MET A 81 -16.34 -15.86 7.97
N PHE A 82 -15.51 -14.81 7.93
CA PHE A 82 -16.01 -13.43 7.88
C PHE A 82 -15.46 -12.60 6.72
N LEU A 83 -14.17 -12.75 6.39
CA LEU A 83 -13.46 -11.78 5.56
C LEU A 83 -13.42 -12.16 4.07
N LYS A 84 -13.15 -13.43 3.76
CA LYS A 84 -12.92 -13.94 2.39
C LYS A 84 -14.02 -13.53 1.42
N LYS A 85 -15.28 -13.76 1.79
CA LYS A 85 -16.43 -13.47 0.92
C LYS A 85 -16.57 -11.97 0.64
N LYS A 86 -16.40 -11.13 1.67
CA LYS A 86 -16.51 -9.67 1.54
C LYS A 86 -15.40 -9.11 0.63
N LEU A 87 -14.14 -9.53 0.83
CA LEU A 87 -13.04 -9.12 -0.04
C LEU A 87 -13.25 -9.59 -1.50
N MET A 88 -13.74 -10.82 -1.70
CA MET A 88 -14.07 -11.33 -3.03
C MET A 88 -15.15 -10.49 -3.72
N THR A 89 -16.24 -10.16 -3.02
CA THR A 89 -17.31 -9.33 -3.59
C THR A 89 -16.82 -7.92 -3.89
N THR A 90 -15.95 -7.35 -3.07
CA THR A 90 -15.30 -6.07 -3.34
C THR A 90 -14.46 -6.12 -4.61
N ALA A 91 -13.59 -7.13 -4.74
CA ALA A 91 -12.75 -7.29 -5.92
C ALA A 91 -13.58 -7.42 -7.21
N GLN A 92 -14.65 -8.22 -7.17
CA GLN A 92 -15.56 -8.43 -8.31
C GLN A 92 -16.36 -7.18 -8.65
N LEU A 93 -16.82 -6.43 -7.65
CA LEU A 93 -17.53 -5.17 -7.87
C LEU A 93 -16.62 -4.16 -8.59
N ILE A 94 -15.41 -3.93 -8.07
CA ILE A 94 -14.44 -2.98 -8.64
C ILE A 94 -14.01 -3.43 -10.04
N GLU A 95 -13.78 -4.73 -10.26
CA GLU A 95 -13.51 -5.30 -11.59
C GLU A 95 -14.63 -4.99 -12.59
N LYS A 96 -15.88 -5.15 -12.16
CA LYS A 96 -17.06 -4.91 -13.00
C LYS A 96 -17.23 -3.44 -13.35
N VAL A 97 -17.09 -2.54 -12.38
CA VAL A 97 -17.30 -1.10 -12.61
C VAL A 97 -16.08 -0.39 -13.18
N GLY A 98 -14.89 -0.96 -13.03
CA GLY A 98 -13.63 -0.41 -13.51
C GLY A 98 -13.18 0.87 -12.79
N LYS A 99 -13.67 1.13 -11.58
CA LYS A 99 -13.37 2.34 -10.78
C LYS A 99 -13.81 2.17 -9.32
N ALA A 100 -13.49 3.12 -8.45
CA ALA A 100 -14.07 3.18 -7.11
C ALA A 100 -15.62 3.20 -7.18
N PRO A 101 -16.32 2.25 -6.52
CA PRO A 101 -17.77 2.12 -6.58
C PRO A 101 -18.46 3.21 -5.76
N LYS A 102 -19.66 3.61 -6.20
CA LYS A 102 -20.51 4.56 -5.45
C LYS A 102 -21.19 3.86 -4.27
N ASP A 103 -21.48 4.59 -3.20
CA ASP A 103 -22.12 4.08 -1.97
C ASP A 103 -23.28 3.10 -2.21
N ARG A 104 -24.23 3.44 -3.09
CA ARG A 104 -25.37 2.56 -3.43
C ARG A 104 -24.94 1.16 -3.88
N LEU A 105 -23.87 1.06 -4.67
CA LEU A 105 -23.35 -0.23 -5.15
C LEU A 105 -22.60 -0.97 -4.05
N CYS A 106 -21.82 -0.25 -3.23
CA CYS A 106 -21.12 -0.82 -2.08
C CYS A 106 -22.11 -1.48 -1.12
N ARG A 107 -23.18 -0.77 -0.75
CA ARG A 107 -24.22 -1.27 0.16
C ARG A 107 -24.96 -2.46 -0.41
N ARG A 108 -25.29 -2.43 -1.70
CA ARG A 108 -26.05 -3.50 -2.36
C ARG A 108 -25.24 -4.77 -2.53
N ASP A 109 -23.99 -4.67 -3.00
CA ASP A 109 -23.21 -5.82 -3.46
C ASP A 109 -22.24 -6.35 -2.38
N VAL A 110 -21.75 -5.48 -1.48
CA VAL A 110 -20.78 -5.84 -0.41
C VAL A 110 -21.40 -5.77 0.99
N GLY A 111 -22.44 -4.93 1.17
CA GLY A 111 -23.05 -4.68 2.48
C GLY A 111 -22.23 -3.73 3.35
N LEU A 112 -21.51 -2.79 2.73
CA LEU A 112 -20.74 -1.73 3.39
C LEU A 112 -21.04 -0.40 2.68
N SER A 113 -21.01 0.71 3.41
CA SER A 113 -20.88 2.05 2.82
C SER A 113 -19.60 2.20 1.98
N ASP A 114 -19.52 3.23 1.14
CA ASP A 114 -18.27 3.53 0.43
C ASP A 114 -17.12 3.88 1.39
N ILE A 115 -17.38 4.67 2.42
CA ILE A 115 -16.42 4.98 3.49
C ILE A 115 -16.02 3.70 4.25
N GLY A 116 -17.01 2.87 4.62
CA GLY A 116 -16.78 1.61 5.30
C GLY A 116 -15.96 0.63 4.45
N LEU A 117 -16.16 0.64 3.14
CA LEU A 117 -15.44 -0.20 2.19
C LEU A 117 -13.95 0.19 2.10
N VAL A 118 -13.63 1.50 2.07
CA VAL A 118 -12.24 1.98 2.12
C VAL A 118 -11.54 1.44 3.38
N LYS A 119 -12.13 1.69 4.55
CA LYS A 119 -11.56 1.26 5.82
C LYS A 119 -11.47 -0.27 5.94
N PHE A 120 -12.46 -1.01 5.44
CA PHE A 120 -12.42 -2.47 5.38
C PHE A 120 -11.21 -2.96 4.59
N VAL A 121 -10.97 -2.43 3.39
CA VAL A 121 -9.83 -2.85 2.55
C VAL A 121 -8.49 -2.44 3.17
N GLU A 122 -8.41 -1.26 3.79
CA GLU A 122 -7.24 -0.83 4.56
C GLU A 122 -6.94 -1.81 5.71
N THR A 123 -7.94 -2.17 6.51
CA THR A 123 -7.79 -3.16 7.59
C THR A 123 -7.46 -4.55 7.06
N MET A 124 -7.96 -4.93 5.87
CA MET A 124 -7.59 -6.19 5.23
C MET A 124 -6.11 -6.24 4.82
N CYS A 125 -5.51 -5.12 4.40
CA CYS A 125 -4.07 -5.06 4.16
C CYS A 125 -3.29 -5.39 5.43
N GLU A 126 -3.67 -4.79 6.57
CA GLU A 126 -3.01 -5.04 7.86
C GLU A 126 -3.23 -6.48 8.36
N PHE A 127 -4.46 -6.99 8.25
CA PHE A 127 -4.78 -8.38 8.58
C PHE A 127 -3.95 -9.39 7.79
N LEU A 128 -3.84 -9.21 6.46
CA LEU A 128 -3.06 -10.12 5.62
C LEU A 128 -1.56 -10.01 5.90
N LYS A 129 -1.04 -8.81 6.18
CA LYS A 129 0.35 -8.63 6.65
C LYS A 129 0.60 -9.37 7.96
N THR A 130 -0.31 -9.26 8.92
CA THR A 130 -0.22 -10.00 10.19
C THR A 130 -0.18 -11.51 9.93
N MET A 131 -1.10 -12.04 9.12
CA MET A 131 -1.08 -13.47 8.77
C MET A 131 0.23 -13.90 8.07
N MET A 132 0.80 -13.04 7.21
CA MET A 132 2.07 -13.31 6.54
C MET A 132 3.28 -13.30 7.48
N GLN A 133 3.31 -12.37 8.45
CA GLN A 133 4.40 -12.25 9.43
C GLN A 133 4.47 -13.50 10.32
N VAL A 134 3.31 -14.02 10.71
CA VAL A 134 3.21 -15.26 11.50
C VAL A 134 3.71 -16.47 10.71
N GLY A 135 3.30 -16.60 9.44
CA GLY A 135 3.77 -17.69 8.59
C GLY A 135 5.26 -17.62 8.20
N HIS A 136 5.90 -16.45 8.33
CA HIS A 136 7.33 -16.24 8.02
C HIS A 136 8.29 -16.57 9.16
N GLN A 137 7.79 -16.63 10.39
CA GLN A 137 8.61 -17.04 11.54
C GLN A 137 9.19 -18.45 11.36
N ASP A 138 8.54 -19.31 10.57
CA ASP A 138 9.03 -20.64 10.25
C ASP A 138 9.94 -20.69 9.00
N ILE A 139 9.82 -19.76 8.05
CA ILE A 139 10.44 -19.86 6.71
C ILE A 139 11.88 -19.28 6.63
N THR A 140 12.26 -18.36 7.53
CA THR A 140 13.64 -17.83 7.55
C THR A 140 14.69 -18.79 8.13
N THR A 141 14.27 -20.00 8.54
CA THR A 141 15.15 -21.06 9.08
C THR A 141 16.03 -21.79 8.05
N PHE A 142 16.05 -21.35 6.77
CA PHE A 142 17.03 -21.83 5.79
C PHE A 142 18.13 -20.82 5.42
N SER A 143 18.11 -19.60 5.97
CA SER A 143 19.24 -18.67 5.83
C SER A 143 20.14 -18.72 7.06
N VAL A 144 21.30 -19.33 6.86
CA VAL A 144 22.43 -19.44 7.78
C VAL A 144 22.82 -18.04 8.27
N ASN A 145 22.62 -17.74 9.57
CA ASN A 145 23.36 -16.77 10.43
C ASN A 145 22.55 -15.93 11.43
N ASN A 146 21.43 -16.40 11.98
CA ASN A 146 21.00 -15.81 13.27
C ASN A 146 20.38 -16.87 14.20
N ALA A 147 21.13 -17.23 15.23
CA ALA A 147 20.69 -18.09 16.31
C ALA A 147 19.70 -17.31 17.19
N ASN A 148 18.41 -17.56 16.99
CA ASN A 148 17.33 -17.56 18.00
C ASN A 148 15.99 -17.87 17.31
N CYS A 149 15.91 -19.06 16.71
CA CYS A 149 14.69 -19.57 16.08
C CYS A 149 13.75 -20.09 17.17
N ASN A 150 12.82 -19.26 17.64
CA ASN A 150 11.73 -19.73 18.49
C ASN A 150 10.69 -20.42 17.59
N VAL A 151 10.87 -21.71 17.31
CA VAL A 151 9.77 -22.55 16.81
C VAL A 151 8.67 -22.45 17.86
N SER A 152 7.54 -21.85 17.50
CA SER A 152 6.43 -21.73 18.47
C SER A 152 5.90 -23.12 18.77
N GLU A 153 6.06 -23.55 20.03
CA GLU A 153 5.47 -24.80 20.48
C GLU A 153 3.94 -24.73 20.35
N ILE A 154 3.33 -25.86 19.97
CA ILE A 154 1.87 -25.98 19.94
C ILE A 154 1.37 -25.74 21.38
N PRO A 155 0.58 -24.68 21.61
CA PRO A 155 0.19 -24.32 22.96
C PRO A 155 -0.75 -25.41 23.53
N ILE A 156 -0.46 -25.83 24.76
CA ILE A 156 -1.31 -26.78 25.48
C ILE A 156 -2.32 -25.97 26.30
N PHE A 157 -3.59 -26.03 25.91
CA PHE A 157 -4.66 -25.37 26.64
C PHE A 157 -5.18 -26.26 27.76
N ASN A 158 -4.84 -25.90 28.98
CA ASN A 158 -5.45 -26.51 30.16
C ASN A 158 -6.83 -25.89 30.40
N ILE A 159 -7.74 -26.67 30.99
CA ILE A 159 -9.09 -26.24 31.32
C ILE A 159 -9.24 -26.30 32.84
N GLU A 160 -9.81 -25.25 33.45
CA GLU A 160 -10.03 -25.27 34.90
C GLU A 160 -10.99 -26.41 35.32
N ASP A 161 -10.77 -26.98 36.51
CA ASP A 161 -11.56 -28.11 37.05
C ASP A 161 -13.07 -27.87 37.01
N MET A 162 -13.49 -26.61 37.24
CA MET A 162 -14.89 -26.22 37.20
C MET A 162 -15.53 -26.36 35.80
N TRP A 163 -14.74 -26.29 34.73
CA TRP A 163 -15.20 -26.42 33.35
C TRP A 163 -15.14 -27.85 32.81
N GLN A 164 -14.36 -28.75 33.43
CA GLN A 164 -14.22 -30.14 32.96
C GLN A 164 -15.54 -30.92 32.92
N THR A 165 -16.51 -30.55 33.74
CA THR A 165 -17.82 -31.20 33.82
C THR A 165 -18.89 -30.56 32.92
N ILE A 166 -18.58 -29.43 32.29
CA ILE A 166 -19.53 -28.64 31.49
C ILE A 166 -19.43 -29.05 30.02
N LYS A 167 -20.55 -29.50 29.44
CA LYS A 167 -20.64 -29.76 27.99
C LYS A 167 -20.92 -28.46 27.24
N GLY A 168 -20.03 -28.10 26.33
CA GLY A 168 -20.14 -26.93 25.47
C GLY A 168 -19.50 -27.14 24.10
N PRO A 169 -19.59 -26.16 23.19
CA PRO A 169 -18.84 -26.18 21.94
C PRO A 169 -17.32 -26.14 22.23
N THR A 170 -16.53 -26.71 21.32
CA THR A 170 -15.07 -26.71 21.39
C THR A 170 -14.55 -25.27 21.55
N PRO A 171 -13.60 -25.02 22.47
CA PRO A 171 -12.98 -23.71 22.64
C PRO A 171 -12.37 -23.17 21.36
N LEU A 172 -12.43 -21.84 21.17
CA LEU A 172 -11.83 -21.16 20.02
C LEU A 172 -10.34 -21.49 19.86
N ALA A 173 -9.60 -21.49 20.97
CA ALA A 173 -8.17 -21.71 20.97
C ALA A 173 -7.79 -23.12 20.48
N GLU A 174 -8.57 -24.15 20.87
CA GLU A 174 -8.41 -25.52 20.37
C GLU A 174 -8.72 -25.61 18.87
N LEU A 175 -9.81 -24.98 18.41
CA LEU A 175 -10.14 -24.95 16.98
C LEU A 175 -9.08 -24.21 16.14
N ALA A 176 -8.45 -23.18 16.72
CA ALA A 176 -7.44 -22.38 16.06
C ALA A 176 -6.13 -23.16 15.86
N VAL A 177 -5.63 -23.87 16.87
CA VAL A 177 -4.37 -24.64 16.71
C VAL A 177 -4.50 -25.81 15.75
N ASP A 178 -5.71 -26.31 15.51
CA ASP A 178 -6.00 -27.37 14.54
C ASP A 178 -6.09 -26.88 13.08
N GLN A 179 -5.91 -25.58 12.82
CA GLN A 179 -5.97 -25.05 11.46
C GLN A 179 -4.75 -25.47 10.63
N ARG A 180 -4.99 -25.76 9.34
CA ARG A 180 -3.93 -26.14 8.39
C ARG A 180 -3.05 -24.95 8.03
N GLU A 181 -1.75 -25.18 7.90
CA GLU A 181 -0.80 -24.17 7.41
C GLU A 181 -1.22 -23.53 6.07
N THR A 182 -0.98 -22.23 5.96
CA THR A 182 -1.28 -21.46 4.76
C THR A 182 -0.14 -21.51 3.76
N ASN A 183 -0.46 -21.59 2.47
CA ASN A 183 0.49 -21.36 1.39
C ASN A 183 0.86 -19.87 1.34
N TYR A 184 2.11 -19.56 1.69
CA TYR A 184 2.63 -18.19 1.70
C TYR A 184 2.50 -17.48 0.35
N GLY A 185 2.82 -18.15 -0.76
CA GLY A 185 2.69 -17.54 -2.09
C GLY A 185 1.25 -17.19 -2.44
N LEU A 186 0.29 -18.03 -2.04
CA LEU A 186 -1.13 -17.74 -2.23
C LEU A 186 -1.58 -16.59 -1.34
N LEU A 187 -1.07 -16.50 -0.11
CA LEU A 187 -1.36 -15.41 0.81
C LEU A 187 -0.82 -14.06 0.27
N LEU A 188 0.44 -14.05 -0.18
CA LEU A 188 1.07 -12.91 -0.83
C LEU A 188 0.28 -12.46 -2.07
N HIS A 189 -0.22 -13.41 -2.87
CA HIS A 189 -1.05 -13.11 -4.04
C HIS A 189 -2.37 -12.42 -3.67
N HIS A 190 -3.01 -12.81 -2.55
CA HIS A 190 -4.19 -12.10 -2.03
C HIS A 190 -3.83 -10.72 -1.46
N PHE A 191 -2.66 -10.59 -0.83
CA PHE A 191 -2.16 -9.32 -0.34
C PHE A 191 -1.95 -8.32 -1.49
N HIS A 192 -1.32 -8.74 -2.60
CA HIS A 192 -1.17 -7.90 -3.80
C HIS A 192 -2.51 -7.39 -4.32
N LEU A 193 -3.51 -8.27 -4.45
CA LEU A 193 -4.85 -7.85 -4.87
C LEU A 193 -5.45 -6.83 -3.89
N THR A 194 -5.28 -7.05 -2.59
CA THR A 194 -5.81 -6.17 -1.54
C THR A 194 -5.14 -4.79 -1.59
N VAL A 195 -3.83 -4.72 -1.81
CA VAL A 195 -3.09 -3.47 -2.03
C VAL A 195 -3.60 -2.72 -3.26
N VAL A 196 -3.83 -3.43 -4.37
CA VAL A 196 -4.40 -2.85 -5.60
C VAL A 196 -5.79 -2.27 -5.33
N LEU A 197 -6.66 -3.01 -4.63
CA LEU A 197 -8.00 -2.54 -4.26
C LEU A 197 -7.92 -1.31 -3.36
N ASN A 198 -6.99 -1.31 -2.39
CA ASN A 198 -6.79 -0.19 -1.48
C ASN A 198 -6.41 1.07 -2.26
N ALA A 199 -5.47 0.98 -3.19
CA ALA A 199 -5.05 2.12 -4.02
C ALA A 199 -6.21 2.68 -4.86
N ILE A 200 -7.02 1.80 -5.46
CA ILE A 200 -8.17 2.22 -6.27
C ILE A 200 -9.18 2.99 -5.42
N LEU A 201 -9.43 2.53 -4.19
CA LEU A 201 -10.38 3.14 -3.27
C LEU A 201 -9.85 4.44 -2.68
N GLU A 202 -8.63 4.44 -2.15
CA GLU A 202 -7.98 5.59 -1.50
C GLU A 202 -7.83 6.77 -2.48
N PHE A 203 -7.37 6.51 -3.71
CA PHE A 203 -7.19 7.55 -4.73
C PHE A 203 -8.40 7.71 -5.66
N THR A 204 -9.51 7.02 -5.39
CA THR A 204 -10.74 7.05 -6.20
C THR A 204 -10.49 6.81 -7.71
N MET A 205 -9.55 5.90 -8.02
CA MET A 205 -9.04 5.71 -9.38
C MET A 205 -10.14 5.26 -10.35
N LYS A 206 -10.04 5.76 -11.59
CA LYS A 206 -10.94 5.43 -12.70
C LYS A 206 -10.25 4.58 -13.76
N SER A 207 -11.03 3.80 -14.50
CA SER A 207 -10.56 2.95 -15.60
C SER A 207 -9.48 1.95 -15.17
N VAL A 208 -9.67 1.32 -14.00
CA VAL A 208 -8.78 0.28 -13.48
C VAL A 208 -9.61 -0.95 -13.14
N LYS A 209 -9.16 -2.10 -13.64
CA LYS A 209 -9.75 -3.41 -13.38
C LYS A 209 -8.75 -4.26 -12.57
N PRO A 210 -8.92 -4.37 -11.23
CA PRO A 210 -7.91 -4.93 -10.34
C PRO A 210 -7.56 -6.39 -10.65
N ILE A 211 -8.54 -7.23 -11.00
CA ILE A 211 -8.32 -8.65 -11.30
C ILE A 211 -7.63 -8.79 -12.66
N SER A 212 -7.85 -7.85 -13.58
CA SER A 212 -7.17 -7.80 -14.88
C SER A 212 -5.67 -7.49 -14.79
N LEU A 213 -5.15 -7.03 -13.65
CA LEU A 213 -3.71 -6.91 -13.40
C LEU A 213 -3.02 -8.27 -13.18
N PHE A 214 -3.76 -9.37 -13.16
CA PHE A 214 -3.23 -10.71 -12.97
C PHE A 214 -3.44 -11.55 -14.24
N ASP A 215 -2.51 -12.47 -14.50
CA ASP A 215 -2.62 -13.40 -15.63
C ASP A 215 -3.71 -14.45 -15.38
N ALA A 216 -3.92 -15.36 -16.33
CA ALA A 216 -4.95 -16.40 -16.20
C ALA A 216 -4.72 -17.31 -14.97
N LYS A 217 -3.48 -17.63 -14.61
CA LYS A 217 -3.14 -18.47 -13.46
C LYS A 217 -3.46 -17.76 -12.15
N GLY A 218 -3.04 -16.51 -12.03
CA GLY A 218 -3.32 -15.65 -10.88
C GLY A 218 -4.81 -15.43 -10.68
N LYS A 219 -5.56 -15.20 -11.76
CA LYS A 219 -7.03 -15.12 -11.73
C LYS A 219 -7.67 -16.40 -11.19
N ALA A 220 -7.19 -17.55 -11.64
CA ALA A 220 -7.69 -18.86 -11.20
C ALA A 220 -7.24 -19.25 -9.78
N ALA A 221 -6.28 -18.55 -9.18
CA ALA A 221 -5.79 -18.80 -7.83
C ALA A 221 -6.60 -18.05 -6.75
N PHE A 222 -7.19 -16.90 -7.10
CA PHE A 222 -7.90 -16.06 -6.13
C PHE A 222 -9.04 -16.80 -5.43
N PHE A 223 -9.13 -16.58 -4.11
CA PHE A 223 -10.14 -17.09 -3.20
C PHE A 223 -10.25 -18.63 -3.16
N LYS A 224 -9.20 -19.36 -3.58
CA LYS A 224 -9.02 -20.77 -3.20
C LYS A 224 -8.76 -20.91 -1.70
N GLU A 225 -8.78 -22.14 -1.21
CA GLU A 225 -8.44 -22.42 0.19
C GLU A 225 -6.98 -22.03 0.45
N LEU A 226 -6.70 -21.34 1.56
CA LEU A 226 -5.36 -20.78 1.79
C LEU A 226 -4.27 -21.84 1.95
N HIS A 227 -4.63 -23.06 2.37
CA HIS A 227 -3.72 -24.21 2.46
C HIS A 227 -3.54 -24.95 1.13
N SER A 228 -4.20 -24.51 0.05
CA SER A 228 -4.06 -25.12 -1.27
C SER A 228 -2.80 -24.64 -2.01
N HIS A 229 -2.37 -25.40 -3.02
CA HIS A 229 -1.20 -25.08 -3.83
C HIS A 229 -1.58 -24.88 -5.31
N PRO A 230 -2.31 -23.81 -5.66
CA PRO A 230 -2.58 -23.49 -7.05
C PRO A 230 -1.29 -23.08 -7.76
N LEU A 231 -1.29 -23.22 -9.09
CA LEU A 231 -0.25 -22.61 -9.91
C LEU A 231 -0.33 -21.09 -9.79
N LEU A 232 0.73 -20.48 -9.29
CA LEU A 232 0.85 -19.03 -9.18
C LEU A 232 1.64 -18.45 -10.36
N PRO A 233 1.40 -17.17 -10.70
CA PRO A 233 2.17 -16.48 -11.74
C PRO A 233 3.65 -16.42 -11.36
N THR A 234 4.53 -16.52 -12.34
CA THR A 234 5.96 -16.18 -12.16
C THR A 234 6.32 -15.03 -13.10
N ALA A 235 7.25 -14.17 -12.68
CA ALA A 235 7.70 -13.03 -13.47
C ALA A 235 8.12 -13.43 -14.90
N ARG A 236 8.71 -14.62 -15.06
CA ARG A 236 9.17 -15.16 -16.36
C ARG A 236 8.05 -15.58 -17.31
N THR A 237 6.86 -15.91 -16.79
CA THR A 237 5.75 -16.45 -17.59
C THR A 237 4.61 -15.46 -17.78
N THR A 238 4.76 -14.22 -17.29
CA THR A 238 3.74 -13.19 -17.39
C THR A 238 3.80 -12.49 -18.75
N ASP A 239 2.66 -12.40 -19.43
CA ASP A 239 2.51 -11.72 -20.72
C ASP A 239 2.94 -10.23 -20.65
N SER A 240 3.59 -9.74 -21.71
CA SER A 240 4.03 -8.34 -21.80
C SER A 240 2.89 -7.34 -21.58
N SER A 241 1.71 -7.62 -22.15
CA SER A 241 0.52 -6.77 -21.98
C SER A 241 0.10 -6.62 -20.52
N VAL A 242 0.16 -7.69 -19.71
CA VAL A 242 -0.16 -7.64 -18.28
C VAL A 242 0.91 -6.84 -17.53
N ARG A 243 2.19 -7.01 -17.89
CA ARG A 243 3.29 -6.23 -17.30
C ARG A 243 3.13 -4.73 -17.59
N ASP A 244 2.73 -4.36 -18.80
CA ASP A 244 2.49 -2.97 -19.17
C ASP A 244 1.34 -2.35 -18.38
N ILE A 245 0.21 -3.08 -18.23
CA ILE A 245 -0.93 -2.58 -17.46
C ILE A 245 -0.57 -2.45 -15.96
N ARG A 246 0.19 -3.40 -15.38
CA ARG A 246 0.70 -3.30 -14.01
C ARG A 246 1.57 -2.07 -13.83
N LYS A 247 2.51 -1.86 -14.75
CA LYS A 247 3.41 -0.71 -14.73
C LYS A 247 2.65 0.60 -14.80
N GLN A 248 1.70 0.73 -15.74
CA GLN A 248 0.86 1.91 -15.86
C GLN A 248 0.02 2.15 -14.60
N PHE A 249 -0.51 1.08 -13.99
CA PHE A 249 -1.22 1.18 -12.72
C PHE A 249 -0.33 1.73 -11.61
N MET A 250 0.87 1.17 -11.40
CA MET A 250 1.81 1.62 -10.37
C MET A 250 2.23 3.08 -10.54
N LYS A 251 2.56 3.48 -11.79
CA LYS A 251 2.87 4.88 -12.11
C LYS A 251 1.71 5.80 -11.72
N ARG A 252 0.48 5.43 -12.08
CA ARG A 252 -0.70 6.21 -11.67
C ARG A 252 -0.89 6.27 -10.15
N VAL A 253 -0.60 5.20 -9.41
CA VAL A 253 -0.68 5.22 -7.95
C VAL A 253 0.34 6.21 -7.37
N ILE A 254 1.58 6.18 -7.85
CA ILE A 254 2.65 7.13 -7.46
C ILE A 254 2.22 8.57 -7.75
N ALA A 255 1.74 8.85 -8.97
CA ALA A 255 1.27 10.18 -9.36
C ALA A 255 0.13 10.71 -8.47
N ASN A 256 -0.83 9.85 -8.09
CA ASN A 256 -1.91 10.25 -7.17
C ASN A 256 -1.40 10.45 -5.73
N ALA A 257 -0.45 9.62 -5.28
CA ALA A 257 0.15 9.77 -3.95
C ALA A 257 0.93 11.06 -3.82
N VAL A 258 1.75 11.42 -4.81
CA VAL A 258 2.50 12.68 -4.85
C VAL A 258 1.55 13.88 -4.88
N GLN A 259 0.43 13.80 -5.61
CA GLN A 259 -0.55 14.89 -5.65
C GLN A 259 -1.18 15.25 -4.30
N THR A 260 -1.19 14.32 -3.33
CA THR A 260 -1.67 14.62 -1.97
C THR A 260 -0.85 15.69 -1.25
N LEU A 261 0.38 15.98 -1.70
CA LEU A 261 1.22 17.06 -1.18
C LEU A 261 0.65 18.46 -1.50
N ARG A 262 -0.11 18.61 -2.60
CA ARG A 262 -0.69 19.89 -3.03
C ARG A 262 -1.98 20.24 -2.31
N ASP A 263 -2.70 19.22 -1.84
CA ASP A 263 -3.96 19.35 -1.11
C ASP A 263 -3.75 18.96 0.37
N PRO A 264 -3.04 19.77 1.19
CA PRO A 264 -3.08 19.62 2.63
C PRO A 264 -4.45 20.07 3.14
N ASP A 265 -5.50 19.31 2.82
CA ASP A 265 -6.86 19.59 3.22
C ASP A 265 -6.96 19.42 4.76
N GLU A 266 -7.38 20.48 5.44
CA GLU A 266 -7.61 20.71 6.88
C GLU A 266 -8.59 19.72 7.56
N LYS A 267 -8.79 18.51 7.02
CA LYS A 267 -9.78 17.52 7.48
C LYS A 267 -9.20 16.43 8.39
N SER A 268 -8.12 16.71 9.10
CA SER A 268 -7.68 15.88 10.24
C SER A 268 -8.33 16.34 11.55
N VAL A 269 -9.64 16.61 11.54
CA VAL A 269 -10.42 16.61 12.78
C VAL A 269 -10.85 15.17 13.05
N ASP A 270 -9.93 14.41 13.62
CA ASP A 270 -10.24 13.41 14.64
C ASP A 270 -8.94 13.09 15.39
N ASN A 271 -8.69 13.90 16.42
CA ASN A 271 -7.76 13.58 17.49
C ASN A 271 -8.35 12.42 18.30
N THR A 272 -8.12 11.20 17.84
CA THR A 272 -8.24 10.03 18.71
C THR A 272 -7.22 8.95 18.28
N SER A 273 -6.19 8.79 19.13
CA SER A 273 -5.30 7.62 19.23
C SER A 273 -4.19 7.42 18.17
N LEU A 274 -2.98 7.85 18.55
CA LEU A 274 -1.73 7.06 18.57
C LEU A 274 -1.48 6.04 17.44
N LYS A 275 -0.88 6.53 16.35
CA LYS A 275 0.29 5.98 15.62
C LYS A 275 0.50 6.93 14.42
N SER A 276 1.74 7.36 14.20
CA SER A 276 2.12 8.21 13.06
C SER A 276 1.65 7.57 11.75
N LYS A 277 0.51 8.01 11.19
CA LYS A 277 0.09 7.56 9.86
C LYS A 277 1.14 8.03 8.87
N GLU A 278 1.89 7.08 8.31
CA GLU A 278 2.84 7.35 7.23
C GLU A 278 2.12 8.11 6.12
N GLN A 279 2.73 9.20 5.65
CA GLN A 279 2.10 10.05 4.66
C GLN A 279 1.95 9.31 3.32
N PRO A 280 0.83 9.50 2.57
CA PRO A 280 0.58 8.76 1.33
C PRO A 280 1.72 8.85 0.31
N HIS A 281 2.33 10.03 0.16
CA HIS A 281 3.44 10.29 -0.75
C HIS A 281 4.74 9.53 -0.40
N ILE A 282 4.85 8.96 0.82
CA ILE A 282 5.98 8.11 1.24
C ILE A 282 5.58 6.63 1.16
N LYS A 283 4.42 6.30 1.75
CA LYS A 283 3.90 4.93 1.88
C LYS A 283 3.64 4.28 0.53
N TRP A 284 3.02 5.00 -0.41
CA TRP A 284 2.57 4.39 -1.67
C TRP A 284 3.70 4.12 -2.65
N PRO A 285 4.66 5.05 -2.88
CA PRO A 285 5.81 4.75 -3.72
C PRO A 285 6.63 3.55 -3.22
N SER A 286 6.87 3.43 -1.92
CA SER A 286 7.59 2.27 -1.35
C SER A 286 6.81 0.97 -1.55
N LEU A 287 5.50 0.97 -1.31
CA LEU A 287 4.66 -0.19 -1.53
C LEU A 287 4.57 -0.59 -3.01
N MET A 288 4.56 0.37 -3.93
CA MET A 288 4.62 0.09 -5.37
C MET A 288 5.97 -0.49 -5.78
N GLN A 289 7.08 -0.09 -5.15
CA GLN A 289 8.39 -0.72 -5.38
C GLN A 289 8.43 -2.18 -4.95
N THR A 290 7.86 -2.51 -3.78
CA THR A 290 7.73 -3.90 -3.32
C THR A 290 6.87 -4.73 -4.28
N LEU A 291 5.68 -4.23 -4.67
CA LEU A 291 4.85 -4.93 -5.64
C LEU A 291 5.52 -5.07 -7.02
N ALA A 292 6.32 -4.09 -7.43
CA ALA A 292 7.07 -4.15 -8.69
C ALA A 292 8.12 -5.26 -8.66
N GLU A 293 8.82 -5.42 -7.53
CA GLU A 293 9.74 -6.52 -7.29
C GLU A 293 9.04 -7.88 -7.42
N ASP A 294 7.94 -8.05 -6.69
CA ASP A 294 7.18 -9.29 -6.67
C ASP A 294 6.62 -9.65 -8.06
N PHE A 295 6.27 -8.65 -8.86
CA PHE A 295 5.81 -8.84 -10.24
C PHE A 295 6.95 -8.92 -11.27
N GLY A 296 8.21 -8.75 -10.87
CA GLY A 296 9.38 -8.72 -11.75
C GLY A 296 9.33 -7.58 -12.77
N LEU A 297 8.95 -6.38 -12.34
CA LEU A 297 8.96 -5.16 -13.11
C LEU A 297 10.25 -4.36 -12.84
N ASP A 298 10.57 -3.44 -13.74
CA ASP A 298 11.70 -2.53 -13.56
C ASP A 298 11.39 -1.50 -12.48
N GLN A 299 12.05 -1.65 -11.32
CA GLN A 299 11.93 -0.74 -10.19
C GLN A 299 12.52 0.64 -10.50
N ASP A 300 13.57 0.71 -11.31
CA ASP A 300 14.22 1.98 -11.65
C ASP A 300 13.28 2.85 -12.50
N GLU A 301 12.51 2.24 -13.41
CA GLU A 301 11.49 2.96 -14.17
C GLU A 301 10.41 3.61 -13.27
N LEU A 302 10.07 2.97 -12.14
CA LEU A 302 9.15 3.55 -11.15
C LEU A 302 9.82 4.62 -10.30
N THR A 303 11.09 4.45 -9.93
CA THR A 303 11.87 5.47 -9.20
C THR A 303 11.99 6.75 -10.03
N ARG A 304 12.39 6.62 -11.32
CA ARG A 304 12.44 7.76 -12.24
C ARG A 304 11.09 8.44 -12.39
N HIS A 305 10.00 7.66 -12.50
CA HIS A 305 8.67 8.24 -12.54
C HIS A 305 8.30 9.00 -11.26
N HIS A 306 8.65 8.47 -10.08
CA HIS A 306 8.42 9.15 -8.80
C HIS A 306 9.13 10.52 -8.73
N VAL A 307 10.40 10.55 -9.16
CA VAL A 307 11.18 11.80 -9.27
C VAL A 307 10.49 12.81 -10.18
N LEU A 308 10.03 12.37 -11.37
CA LEU A 308 9.36 13.25 -12.32
C LEU A 308 8.03 13.80 -11.78
N GLU A 309 7.25 13.01 -11.05
CA GLU A 309 6.01 13.48 -10.43
C GLU A 309 6.26 14.54 -9.35
N LEU A 310 7.31 14.37 -8.54
CA LEU A 310 7.71 15.36 -7.51
C LEU A 310 8.15 16.69 -8.15
N TYR A 311 9.01 16.63 -9.18
CA TYR A 311 9.35 17.82 -9.96
C TYR A 311 8.11 18.42 -10.66
N SER A 312 7.18 17.61 -11.17
CA SER A 312 5.97 18.12 -11.82
C SER A 312 5.12 18.99 -10.89
N ILE A 313 5.09 18.70 -9.58
CA ILE A 313 4.37 19.49 -8.59
C ILE A 313 5.21 20.59 -7.91
N ALA A 314 6.48 20.76 -8.31
CA ALA A 314 7.46 21.69 -7.74
C ALA A 314 7.97 21.34 -6.33
N GLU A 315 7.97 20.06 -5.96
CA GLU A 315 8.60 19.56 -4.73
C GLU A 315 10.04 19.10 -5.01
N ASP A 316 10.86 20.01 -5.54
CA ASP A 316 12.19 19.72 -6.10
C ASP A 316 13.14 19.11 -5.07
N LYS A 317 13.12 19.58 -3.82
CA LYS A 317 13.99 19.03 -2.75
C LYS A 317 13.70 17.56 -2.46
N LEU A 318 12.42 17.18 -2.40
CA LEU A 318 12.04 15.78 -2.22
C LEU A 318 12.42 14.97 -3.47
N ALA A 319 12.27 15.55 -4.66
CA ALA A 319 12.68 14.89 -5.90
C ALA A 319 14.19 14.60 -5.92
N GLU A 320 15.02 15.53 -5.44
CA GLU A 320 16.47 15.37 -5.31
C GLU A 320 16.87 14.25 -4.35
N GLU A 321 16.17 14.07 -3.23
CA GLU A 321 16.42 12.96 -2.30
C GLU A 321 16.19 11.61 -2.98
N ILE A 322 15.10 11.48 -3.75
CA ILE A 322 14.77 10.24 -4.47
C ILE A 322 15.67 10.05 -5.69
N LEU A 323 16.14 11.12 -6.31
CA LEU A 323 17.04 11.09 -7.47
C LEU A 323 18.31 10.27 -7.20
N LEU A 324 18.79 10.27 -5.96
CA LEU A 324 19.96 9.50 -5.52
C LEU A 324 19.79 7.98 -5.66
N ALA A 325 18.54 7.50 -5.68
CA ALA A 325 18.22 6.08 -5.83
C ALA A 325 18.07 5.64 -7.30
N VAL A 326 18.21 6.57 -8.26
CA VAL A 326 18.09 6.27 -9.69
C VAL A 326 19.38 5.62 -10.21
N SER A 327 19.23 4.51 -10.92
CA SER A 327 20.32 3.75 -11.54
C SER A 327 20.62 4.22 -12.96
N ASP A 328 19.59 4.38 -13.81
CA ASP A 328 19.75 4.82 -15.20
C ASP A 328 19.78 6.35 -15.32
N ASN A 329 20.98 6.91 -15.08
CA ASN A 329 21.21 8.35 -15.12
C ASN A 329 21.03 8.95 -16.52
N ALA A 330 21.31 8.21 -17.60
CA ALA A 330 21.19 8.74 -18.95
C ALA A 330 19.71 8.98 -19.29
N VAL A 331 18.85 7.98 -19.05
CA VAL A 331 17.41 8.12 -19.27
C VAL A 331 16.82 9.16 -18.32
N MET A 332 17.27 9.20 -17.06
CA MET A 332 16.81 10.21 -16.10
C MET A 332 17.17 11.62 -16.55
N GLY A 333 18.40 11.86 -17.00
CA GLY A 333 18.86 13.15 -17.50
C GLY A 333 18.03 13.66 -18.68
N SER A 334 17.73 12.78 -19.65
CA SER A 334 16.83 13.09 -20.78
C SER A 334 15.41 13.46 -20.32
N GLN A 335 14.87 12.73 -19.34
CA GLN A 335 13.54 12.98 -18.81
C GLN A 335 13.48 14.29 -18.00
N LEU A 336 14.51 14.58 -17.20
CA LEU A 336 14.64 15.85 -16.48
C LEU A 336 14.84 17.02 -17.44
N LEU A 337 15.59 16.85 -18.54
CA LEU A 337 15.74 17.87 -19.57
C LEU A 337 14.40 18.25 -20.18
N LEU A 338 13.56 17.26 -20.50
CA LEU A 338 12.22 17.51 -21.01
C LEU A 338 11.37 18.29 -20.00
N LEU A 339 11.38 17.89 -18.72
CA LEU A 339 10.64 18.55 -17.66
C LEU A 339 11.10 20.00 -17.43
N ALA A 340 12.42 20.22 -17.38
CA ALA A 340 13.00 21.55 -17.25
C ALA A 340 12.66 22.43 -18.46
N GLY A 341 12.75 21.87 -19.67
CA GLY A 341 12.31 22.51 -20.89
C GLY A 341 10.85 22.95 -20.84
N GLN A 342 9.95 22.10 -20.31
CA GLN A 342 8.53 22.43 -20.16
C GLN A 342 8.31 23.61 -19.18
N ARG A 343 9.05 23.66 -18.06
CA ARG A 343 9.02 24.79 -17.13
C ARG A 343 9.47 26.09 -17.81
N VAL A 344 10.59 26.03 -18.55
CA VAL A 344 11.12 27.17 -19.32
C VAL A 344 10.13 27.60 -20.41
N ALA A 345 9.58 26.65 -21.18
CA ALA A 345 8.60 26.93 -22.22
C ALA A 345 7.35 27.60 -21.67
N HIS A 346 6.83 27.12 -20.52
CA HIS A 346 5.70 27.78 -19.86
C HIS A 346 6.05 29.20 -19.42
N PHE A 347 7.19 29.39 -18.75
CA PHE A 347 7.63 30.70 -18.30
C PHE A 347 7.80 31.69 -19.46
N MET A 348 8.48 31.27 -20.53
CA MET A 348 8.76 32.13 -21.67
C MET A 348 7.56 32.40 -22.56
N LEU A 349 6.75 31.38 -22.87
CA LEU A 349 5.69 31.49 -23.89
C LEU A 349 4.35 31.88 -23.30
N LYS A 350 4.08 31.54 -22.03
CA LYS A 350 2.79 31.77 -21.40
C LYS A 350 2.84 32.87 -20.34
N CYS A 351 3.91 33.00 -19.56
CA CYS A 351 4.08 34.16 -18.68
C CYS A 351 4.59 35.39 -19.43
N ASP A 352 5.31 35.18 -20.55
CA ASP A 352 5.88 36.21 -21.45
C ASP A 352 6.52 37.40 -20.70
N PRO A 353 7.54 37.14 -19.87
CA PRO A 353 8.21 38.22 -19.16
C PRO A 353 9.00 39.11 -20.15
N PRO A 354 9.26 40.38 -19.78
CA PRO A 354 9.96 41.33 -20.63
C PRO A 354 11.29 40.77 -21.14
N GLY A 355 11.58 40.93 -22.43
CA GLY A 355 12.83 40.46 -23.06
C GLY A 355 12.80 39.02 -23.58
N CYS A 356 11.76 38.23 -23.30
CA CYS A 356 11.66 36.85 -23.80
C CYS A 356 11.63 36.75 -25.34
N THR A 357 10.97 37.70 -26.01
CA THR A 357 10.91 37.72 -27.48
C THR A 357 12.29 37.92 -28.11
N GLU A 358 13.11 38.81 -27.55
CA GLU A 358 14.48 39.05 -28.00
C GLU A 358 15.37 37.83 -27.71
N MET A 359 15.22 37.23 -26.52
CA MET A 359 15.95 36.02 -26.16
C MET A 359 15.63 34.86 -27.11
N LEU A 360 14.34 34.63 -27.43
CA LEU A 360 13.91 33.61 -28.40
C LEU A 360 14.47 33.83 -29.81
N ALA A 361 14.67 35.09 -30.20
CA ALA A 361 15.25 35.45 -31.50
C ALA A 361 16.77 35.23 -31.55
N ASN A 362 17.44 35.33 -30.40
CA ASN A 362 18.89 35.15 -30.27
C ASN A 362 19.31 33.68 -30.03
N MET A 363 18.37 32.79 -29.69
CA MET A 363 18.62 31.36 -29.54
C MET A 363 18.91 30.66 -30.87
N SER A 364 19.58 29.50 -30.80
CA SER A 364 19.72 28.63 -31.96
C SER A 364 18.34 28.18 -32.49
N PRO A 365 18.18 27.99 -33.82
CA PRO A 365 16.91 27.54 -34.39
C PRO A 365 16.42 26.22 -33.80
N THR A 366 17.33 25.30 -33.48
CA THR A 366 17.02 24.00 -32.88
C THR A 366 16.41 24.15 -31.50
N LEU A 367 17.02 24.95 -30.62
CA LEU A 367 16.51 25.17 -29.26
C LEU A 367 15.17 25.92 -29.26
N SER A 368 15.07 26.99 -30.06
CA SER A 368 13.84 27.79 -30.18
C SER A 368 12.68 26.95 -30.71
N THR A 369 12.93 26.08 -31.69
CA THR A 369 11.91 25.16 -32.23
C THR A 369 11.51 24.11 -31.20
N TRP A 370 12.48 23.53 -30.48
CA TRP A 370 12.22 22.55 -29.44
C TRP A 370 11.35 23.13 -28.32
N ILE A 371 11.71 24.29 -27.75
CA ILE A 371 10.93 24.97 -26.70
C ILE A 371 9.47 25.21 -27.14
N ARG A 372 9.26 25.65 -28.39
CA ARG A 372 7.91 25.92 -28.93
C ARG A 372 7.06 24.67 -29.12
N GLN A 373 7.67 23.50 -29.24
CA GLN A 373 6.99 22.22 -29.40
C GLN A 373 6.66 21.53 -28.07
N LEU A 374 7.22 22.02 -26.95
CA LEU A 374 7.00 21.41 -25.65
C LEU A 374 5.58 21.66 -25.16
N ASP A 375 4.89 20.56 -24.82
CA ASP A 375 3.61 20.61 -24.13
C ASP A 375 3.84 20.71 -22.62
N PHE A 376 3.58 21.86 -22.04
CA PHE A 376 3.68 22.11 -20.61
C PHE A 376 2.37 21.84 -19.86
N SER A 377 1.31 21.37 -20.52
CA SER A 377 0.06 20.97 -19.86
C SER A 377 0.22 19.70 -19.01
N THR A 378 1.31 18.97 -19.21
CA THR A 378 1.67 17.79 -18.41
C THR A 378 2.24 18.13 -17.04
N LEU A 379 2.61 19.40 -16.80
CA LEU A 379 3.12 19.86 -15.50
C LEU A 379 1.97 20.30 -14.59
N HIS A 380 2.02 19.86 -13.34
CA HIS A 380 1.03 20.23 -12.33
C HIS A 380 1.31 21.61 -11.73
N CYS A 381 2.59 21.94 -11.54
CA CYS A 381 3.10 23.25 -11.19
C CYS A 381 4.11 23.70 -12.26
N ALA A 382 3.62 24.48 -13.23
CA ALA A 382 4.43 24.89 -14.38
C ALA A 382 5.33 26.12 -14.12
N ASN A 383 5.17 26.80 -12.99
CA ASN A 383 5.92 28.01 -12.61
C ASN A 383 6.57 27.91 -11.22
N PRO A 384 7.48 26.94 -10.99
CA PRO A 384 8.36 27.02 -9.83
C PRO A 384 9.31 28.24 -9.93
N PRO A 385 9.96 28.64 -8.83
CA PRO A 385 11.04 29.61 -8.87
C PRO A 385 12.10 29.27 -9.94
N LEU A 386 12.61 30.28 -10.66
CA LEU A 386 13.66 30.09 -11.67
C LEU A 386 14.94 29.50 -11.06
N SER A 387 15.24 29.78 -9.79
CA SER A 387 16.34 29.17 -9.05
C SER A 387 16.24 27.65 -8.99
N ASP A 388 15.03 27.12 -8.84
CA ASP A 388 14.78 25.68 -8.73
C ASP A 388 14.92 25.04 -10.11
N THR A 389 14.47 25.74 -11.16
CA THR A 389 14.71 25.32 -12.55
C THR A 389 16.20 25.34 -12.92
N ALA A 390 16.97 26.31 -12.42
CA ALA A 390 18.42 26.36 -12.60
C ALA A 390 19.13 25.19 -11.89
N THR A 391 18.74 24.88 -10.66
CA THR A 391 19.25 23.70 -9.92
C THR A 391 18.93 22.39 -10.65
N LEU A 392 17.68 22.24 -11.10
CA LEU A 392 17.26 21.10 -11.93
C LEU A 392 18.12 20.96 -13.20
N MET A 393 18.41 22.06 -13.90
CA MET A 393 19.31 22.03 -15.05
C MET A 393 20.75 21.62 -14.68
N GLY A 394 21.23 21.97 -13.49
CA GLY A 394 22.49 21.47 -12.96
C GLY A 394 22.49 19.94 -12.84
N HIS A 395 21.40 19.35 -12.33
CA HIS A 395 21.24 17.89 -12.26
C HIS A 395 21.21 17.25 -13.65
N VAL A 396 20.51 17.85 -14.62
CA VAL A 396 20.47 17.38 -16.03
C VAL A 396 21.87 17.27 -16.63
N VAL A 397 22.68 18.32 -16.49
CA VAL A 397 24.04 18.36 -17.04
C VAL A 397 24.95 17.34 -16.34
N ASN A 398 24.77 17.15 -15.02
CA ASN A 398 25.54 16.15 -14.28
C ASN A 398 25.19 14.70 -14.66
N GLN A 399 23.95 14.45 -15.10
CA GLN A 399 23.48 13.11 -15.47
C GLN A 399 23.72 12.75 -16.94
N LEU A 400 23.74 13.75 -17.83
CA LEU A 400 24.04 13.55 -19.25
C LEU A 400 25.55 13.66 -19.50
N ALA A 401 26.17 12.59 -19.97
CA ALA A 401 27.57 12.63 -20.37
C ALA A 401 27.78 13.53 -21.61
N GLU A 402 28.98 14.12 -21.77
CA GLU A 402 29.31 15.04 -22.88
C GLU A 402 29.08 14.46 -24.28
N GLY A 403 29.19 13.13 -24.43
CA GLY A 403 28.93 12.42 -25.68
C GLY A 403 27.45 12.10 -25.95
N HIS A 404 26.54 12.43 -25.03
CA HIS A 404 25.12 12.15 -25.19
C HIS A 404 24.49 13.09 -26.23
N SER A 405 23.56 12.56 -27.04
CA SER A 405 22.94 13.31 -28.15
C SER A 405 22.23 14.60 -27.72
N GLU A 406 21.73 14.63 -26.48
CA GLU A 406 21.00 15.77 -25.91
C GLU A 406 21.88 16.68 -25.04
N TYR A 407 23.17 16.37 -24.85
CA TYR A 407 24.05 17.15 -23.97
C TYR A 407 24.17 18.61 -24.41
N ASN A 408 24.39 18.84 -25.70
CA ASN A 408 24.48 20.19 -26.26
C ASN A 408 23.17 20.98 -26.11
N LEU A 409 22.02 20.29 -26.18
CA LEU A 409 20.72 20.91 -25.95
C LEU A 409 20.57 21.32 -24.48
N ALA A 410 21.02 20.48 -23.54
CA ALA A 410 21.02 20.79 -22.12
C ALA A 410 21.90 22.00 -21.79
N ILE A 411 23.12 22.07 -22.32
CA ILE A 411 24.01 23.23 -22.14
C ILE A 411 23.38 24.52 -22.68
N ALA A 412 22.82 24.47 -23.89
CA ALA A 412 22.14 25.63 -24.46
C ALA A 412 20.94 26.08 -23.61
N LEU A 413 20.19 25.14 -23.02
CA LEU A 413 19.08 25.46 -22.12
C LEU A 413 19.55 26.06 -20.79
N VAL A 414 20.73 25.68 -20.27
CA VAL A 414 21.35 26.31 -19.08
C VAL A 414 21.58 27.81 -19.34
N GLU A 415 22.16 28.17 -20.48
CA GLU A 415 22.39 29.57 -20.85
C GLU A 415 21.09 30.37 -20.89
N VAL A 416 20.01 29.76 -21.40
CA VAL A 416 18.67 30.36 -21.41
C VAL A 416 18.14 30.58 -20.00
N VAL A 417 18.21 29.57 -19.12
CA VAL A 417 17.74 29.70 -17.73
C VAL A 417 18.52 30.78 -16.99
N GLN A 418 19.84 30.86 -17.19
CA GLN A 418 20.67 31.91 -16.60
C GLN A 418 20.33 33.30 -17.12
N GLY A 419 19.97 33.43 -18.40
CA GLY A 419 19.52 34.71 -18.98
C GLY A 419 18.13 35.17 -18.52
N LEU A 420 17.32 34.25 -17.95
CA LEU A 420 15.99 34.56 -17.40
C LEU A 420 16.03 34.98 -15.92
N MET A 421 17.09 34.63 -15.19
CA MET A 421 17.31 35.02 -13.80
C MET A 421 17.80 36.46 -13.71
#